data_AF-A0A7C0WJ81-F1
#
_entry.id   AF-A0A7C0WJ81-F1
#
_cell.length_a   1.000
_cell.length_b   1.000
_cell.length_c   1.000
_cell.angle_alpha   90.00
_cell.angle_beta   90.00
_cell.angle_gamma   90.00
#
_symmetry.space_group_name_H-M   'P 1'
#
loop_
_entity.id
_entity.type
_entity.pdbx_description
1 polymer ?
#
loop_
_entity_poly.entity_id
_entity_poly.type
_entity_poly.pdbx_seq_one_letter_code
_entity_poly.pdbx_strand_id
1 'polypeptide(L)'
;YKVSWGEMEDVAVIGQKVKKQLLSLIDEDTDAFNRMMDAMHLPKKKEKDRKRRDAAIEEATKSATMVPCRVMEQSLQAMKLCKAVVEMGNINAASDAGVGALLGNAAVNGAFLNVKINLPGIVEKSFRDEIMKKTDALATEANILRREILDLVELKLEK
;
A
#
# COMPACT_ATOMS: atom_id res chain seq x y z
N TYR A 1 -18.76 -19.52 13.32
CA TYR A 1 -18.94 -18.91 11.97
C TYR A 1 -20.39 -18.66 11.57
N LYS A 2 -21.37 -19.59 11.75
CA LYS A 2 -22.78 -19.32 11.32
C LYS A 2 -23.44 -18.08 11.97
N VAL A 3 -23.02 -17.74 13.18
CA VAL A 3 -23.46 -16.53 13.90
C VAL A 3 -22.79 -15.25 13.36
N SER A 4 -21.66 -15.39 12.65
CA SER A 4 -20.85 -14.27 12.13
C SER A 4 -21.02 -14.09 10.61
N TRP A 5 -22.12 -14.58 10.04
CA TRP A 5 -22.27 -14.65 8.59
C TRP A 5 -22.44 -13.26 7.97
N GLY A 6 -23.20 -12.37 8.61
CA GLY A 6 -23.35 -10.99 8.15
C GLY A 6 -22.03 -10.22 8.18
N GLU A 7 -21.24 -10.37 9.24
CA GLU A 7 -19.91 -9.74 9.33
C GLU A 7 -18.96 -10.29 8.26
N MET A 8 -19.04 -11.58 7.92
CA MET A 8 -18.22 -12.17 6.86
C MET A 8 -18.69 -11.74 5.46
N GLU A 9 -19.97 -11.47 5.26
CA GLU A 9 -20.47 -10.85 4.01
C GLU A 9 -19.89 -9.43 3.84
N ASP A 10 -19.89 -8.62 4.90
CA ASP A 10 -19.28 -7.29 4.87
C ASP A 10 -17.77 -7.36 4.59
N VAL A 11 -17.06 -8.29 5.25
CA VAL A 11 -15.64 -8.55 4.99
C VAL A 11 -15.41 -8.92 3.53
N ALA A 12 -16.25 -9.77 2.94
CA ALA A 12 -16.13 -10.16 1.54
C ALA A 12 -16.35 -8.97 0.59
N VAL A 13 -17.35 -8.12 0.85
CA VAL A 13 -17.64 -6.92 0.06
C VAL A 13 -16.47 -5.93 0.13
N ILE A 14 -15.94 -5.66 1.32
CA ILE A 14 -14.77 -4.79 1.49
C ILE A 14 -13.54 -5.41 0.83
N GLY A 15 -13.34 -6.71 0.95
CA GLY A 15 -12.25 -7.44 0.31
C GLY A 15 -12.26 -7.30 -1.22
N GLN A 16 -13.42 -7.39 -1.86
CA GLN A 16 -13.53 -7.14 -3.31
C GLN A 16 -13.20 -5.70 -3.69
N LYS A 17 -13.60 -4.72 -2.86
CA LYS A 17 -13.26 -3.31 -3.08
C LYS A 17 -11.74 -3.10 -2.99
N VAL A 18 -11.10 -3.62 -1.94
CA VAL A 18 -9.64 -3.54 -1.74
C VAL A 18 -8.91 -4.20 -2.91
N LYS A 19 -9.32 -5.40 -3.32
CA LYS A 19 -8.76 -6.09 -4.50
C LYS A 19 -8.84 -5.22 -5.75
N LYS A 20 -10.00 -4.61 -6.02
CA LYS A 20 -10.20 -3.75 -7.19
C LYS A 20 -9.29 -2.51 -7.14
N GLN A 21 -9.12 -1.90 -5.96
CA GLN A 21 -8.22 -0.76 -5.79
C GLN A 21 -6.75 -1.16 -6.00
N LEU A 22 -6.31 -2.29 -5.41
CA LEU A 22 -4.95 -2.78 -5.61
C LEU A 22 -4.65 -3.09 -7.09
N LEU A 23 -5.62 -3.62 -7.83
CA LEU A 23 -5.48 -3.87 -9.26
C LEU A 23 -5.37 -2.57 -10.07
N SER A 24 -6.18 -1.55 -9.76
CA SER A 24 -6.07 -0.26 -10.48
C SER A 24 -4.74 0.44 -10.22
N LEU A 25 -4.17 0.26 -9.02
CA LEU A 25 -2.88 0.85 -8.67
C LEU A 25 -1.72 0.31 -9.52
N ILE A 26 -1.86 -0.85 -10.18
CA ILE A 26 -0.85 -1.38 -11.11
C ILE A 26 -0.73 -0.47 -12.35
N ASP A 27 -1.87 -0.15 -12.96
CA ASP A 27 -1.92 0.74 -14.12
C ASP A 27 -1.51 2.16 -13.72
N GLU A 28 -1.97 2.64 -12.56
CA GLU A 28 -1.62 3.96 -12.06
C GLU A 28 -0.12 4.12 -11.76
N ASP A 29 0.57 3.06 -11.31
CA ASP A 29 2.02 3.08 -11.11
C ASP A 29 2.76 3.24 -12.44
N THR A 30 2.32 2.50 -13.46
CA THR A 30 2.85 2.59 -14.82
C THR A 30 2.67 4.01 -15.39
N ASP A 31 1.47 4.58 -15.24
CA ASP A 31 1.17 5.93 -15.68
C ASP A 31 2.02 6.98 -14.95
N ALA A 32 2.18 6.82 -13.63
CA ALA A 32 2.98 7.75 -12.84
C ALA A 32 4.47 7.70 -13.22
N PHE A 33 5.00 6.50 -13.46
CA PHE A 33 6.36 6.32 -13.96
C PHE A 33 6.56 6.97 -15.33
N ASN A 34 5.63 6.75 -16.27
CA ASN A 34 5.68 7.36 -17.60
C ASN A 34 5.68 8.89 -17.52
N ARG A 35 4.83 9.49 -16.68
CA ARG A 35 4.83 10.95 -16.45
C ARG A 35 6.15 11.46 -15.90
N MET A 36 6.77 10.72 -14.98
CA MET A 36 8.09 11.07 -14.45
C MET A 36 9.14 11.07 -15.57
N MET A 37 9.12 10.05 -16.43
CA MET A 37 10.00 9.97 -17.59
C MET A 37 9.76 11.12 -18.58
N ASP A 38 8.52 11.44 -18.91
CA ASP A 38 8.18 12.55 -19.80
C ASP A 38 8.68 13.89 -19.25
N ALA A 39 8.50 14.14 -17.94
CA ALA A 39 9.01 15.33 -17.28
C ALA A 39 10.54 15.44 -17.37
N MET A 40 11.26 14.31 -17.27
CA MET A 40 12.71 14.29 -17.40
C MET A 40 13.19 14.67 -18.81
N HIS A 41 12.41 14.39 -19.86
CA HIS A 41 12.70 14.69 -21.26
C HIS A 41 12.42 16.14 -21.68
N LEU A 42 11.80 16.95 -20.80
CA LEU A 42 11.52 18.35 -21.12
C LEU A 42 12.80 19.16 -21.43
N PRO A 43 12.71 20.22 -22.28
CA PRO A 43 13.86 21.03 -22.65
C PRO A 43 14.57 21.67 -21.45
N LYS A 44 15.90 21.76 -21.51
CA LYS A 44 16.75 22.31 -20.44
C LYS A 44 17.72 23.42 -20.88
N LYS A 45 17.53 23.95 -22.09
CA LYS A 45 18.48 24.91 -22.71
C LYS A 45 18.31 26.34 -22.19
N LYS A 46 17.08 26.80 -21.97
CA LYS A 46 16.81 28.16 -21.45
C LYS A 46 16.42 28.09 -19.99
N GLU A 47 16.69 29.17 -19.25
CA GLU A 47 16.36 29.26 -17.82
C GLU A 47 14.87 29.05 -17.54
N LYS A 48 14.00 29.64 -18.38
CA LYS A 48 12.54 29.42 -18.30
C LYS A 48 12.15 27.95 -18.51
N ASP A 49 12.87 27.25 -19.39
CA ASP A 49 12.59 25.85 -19.69
C ASP A 49 13.07 24.95 -18.55
N ARG A 50 14.22 25.27 -17.93
CA ARG A 50 14.73 24.57 -16.73
C ARG A 50 13.75 24.64 -15.58
N LYS A 51 13.28 25.85 -15.23
CA LYS A 51 12.29 26.03 -14.14
C LYS A 51 11.01 25.23 -14.37
N ARG A 52 10.51 25.20 -15.62
CA ARG A 52 9.33 24.41 -15.99
C ARG A 52 9.58 22.92 -15.89
N ARG A 53 10.73 22.46 -16.36
CA ARG A 53 11.17 21.07 -16.26
C ARG A 53 11.27 20.63 -14.81
N ASP A 54 11.93 21.40 -13.96
CA ASP A 54 12.15 21.04 -12.56
C ASP A 54 10.81 20.98 -11.80
N ALA A 55 9.90 21.92 -12.04
CA ALA A 55 8.55 21.88 -11.49
C ALA A 55 7.74 20.66 -11.97
N ALA A 56 7.88 20.27 -13.24
CA ALA A 56 7.21 19.08 -13.77
C ALA A 56 7.78 17.78 -13.17
N ILE A 57 9.09 17.70 -12.96
CA ILE A 57 9.74 16.55 -12.31
C ILE A 57 9.30 16.44 -10.85
N GLU A 58 9.27 17.55 -10.12
CA GLU A 58 8.78 17.62 -8.74
C GLU A 58 7.36 17.05 -8.65
N GLU A 59 6.44 17.56 -9.47
CA GLU A 59 5.03 17.16 -9.46
C GLU A 59 4.83 15.69 -9.87
N ALA A 60 5.55 15.24 -10.91
CA ALA A 60 5.50 13.86 -11.33
C ALA A 60 6.06 12.91 -10.26
N THR A 61 7.13 13.30 -9.56
CA THR A 61 7.72 12.50 -8.48
C THR A 61 6.81 12.44 -7.26
N LYS A 62 6.13 13.55 -6.90
CA LYS A 62 5.09 13.54 -5.87
C LYS A 62 3.96 12.58 -6.23
N SER A 63 3.42 12.68 -7.45
CA SER A 63 2.38 11.79 -7.94
C SER A 63 2.81 10.32 -7.91
N ALA A 64 4.02 10.01 -8.39
CA ALA A 64 4.60 8.67 -8.37
C ALA A 64 4.86 8.14 -6.96
N THR A 65 5.07 9.02 -5.97
CA THR A 65 5.20 8.62 -4.55
C THR A 65 3.85 8.27 -3.93
N MET A 66 2.76 8.87 -4.40
CA MET A 66 1.42 8.63 -3.86
C MET A 66 0.83 7.28 -4.25
N VAL A 67 1.25 6.69 -5.38
CA VAL A 67 0.81 5.35 -5.79
C VAL A 67 1.23 4.27 -4.79
N PRO A 68 2.52 4.09 -4.45
CA PRO A 68 2.93 3.12 -3.45
C PRO A 68 2.39 3.46 -2.04
N CYS A 69 2.21 4.75 -1.69
CA CYS A 69 1.53 5.11 -0.44
C CYS A 69 0.12 4.50 -0.36
N ARG A 70 -0.67 4.58 -1.44
CA ARG A 70 -2.00 3.94 -1.51
C ARG A 70 -1.93 2.42 -1.52
N VAL A 71 -0.90 1.82 -2.13
CA VAL A 71 -0.67 0.36 -2.04
C VAL A 71 -0.48 -0.06 -0.59
N MET A 72 0.27 0.70 0.21
CA MET A 72 0.45 0.42 1.64
C MET A 72 -0.87 0.48 2.40
N GLU A 73 -1.68 1.51 2.17
CA GLU A 73 -2.99 1.66 2.84
C GLU A 73 -3.95 0.51 2.50
N GLN A 74 -4.08 0.18 1.21
CA GLN A 74 -4.98 -0.89 0.77
C GLN A 74 -4.50 -2.27 1.22
N SER A 75 -3.18 -2.51 1.22
CA SER A 75 -2.60 -3.77 1.69
C SER A 75 -2.78 -3.94 3.19
N LEU A 76 -2.61 -2.87 3.98
CA LEU A 76 -2.89 -2.90 5.42
C LEU A 76 -4.39 -3.15 5.69
N GLN A 77 -5.28 -2.55 4.89
CA GLN A 77 -6.71 -2.84 4.99
C GLN A 77 -7.01 -4.31 4.69
N ALA A 78 -6.37 -4.91 3.68
CA ALA A 78 -6.50 -6.34 3.40
C ALA A 78 -6.05 -7.22 4.60
N MET A 79 -4.97 -6.84 5.27
CA MET A 79 -4.51 -7.53 6.49
C MET A 79 -5.53 -7.43 7.63
N LYS A 80 -6.17 -6.28 7.82
CA LYS A 80 -7.24 -6.11 8.83
C LYS A 80 -8.42 -7.04 8.56
N LEU A 81 -8.78 -7.22 7.29
CA LEU A 81 -9.79 -8.21 6.89
C LEU A 81 -9.34 -9.65 7.16
N CYS A 82 -8.08 -9.98 6.90
CA CYS A 82 -7.52 -11.29 7.23
C CYS A 82 -7.64 -11.58 8.74
N LYS A 83 -7.33 -10.59 9.60
CA LYS A 83 -7.53 -10.73 11.05
C LYS A 83 -8.98 -11.07 11.41
N ALA A 84 -9.95 -10.35 10.85
CA ALA A 84 -11.37 -10.61 11.08
C ALA A 84 -11.78 -12.04 10.66
N VAL A 85 -11.23 -12.55 9.55
CA VAL A 85 -11.47 -13.93 9.10
C VAL A 85 -10.93 -14.95 10.10
N VAL A 86 -9.72 -14.74 10.65
CA VAL A 86 -9.13 -15.68 11.64
C VAL A 86 -9.91 -15.65 12.97
N GLU A 87 -10.35 -14.47 13.40
CA GLU A 87 -11.06 -14.30 14.67
C GLU A 87 -12.47 -14.91 14.62
N MET A 88 -13.24 -14.62 13.56
CA MET A 88 -14.69 -14.87 13.51
C MET A 88 -15.14 -15.85 12.41
N GLY A 89 -14.29 -16.06 11.40
CA GLY A 89 -14.62 -16.80 10.19
C GLY A 89 -14.64 -18.32 10.35
N ASN A 90 -14.61 -19.01 9.20
CA ASN A 90 -14.47 -20.46 9.15
C ASN A 90 -13.04 -20.85 9.54
N ILE A 91 -12.88 -21.78 10.50
CA ILE A 91 -11.56 -22.26 10.93
C ILE A 91 -10.74 -22.83 9.77
N ASN A 92 -11.40 -23.46 8.79
CA ASN A 92 -10.74 -24.01 7.61
C ASN A 92 -10.15 -22.92 6.69
N ALA A 93 -10.53 -21.65 6.87
CA ALA A 93 -9.98 -20.52 6.13
C ALA A 93 -8.85 -19.79 6.89
N ALA A 94 -8.48 -20.25 8.10
CA ALA A 94 -7.45 -19.58 8.91
C ALA A 94 -6.09 -19.59 8.23
N SER A 95 -5.71 -20.69 7.57
CA SER A 95 -4.46 -20.77 6.79
C SER A 95 -4.45 -19.77 5.63
N ASP A 96 -5.56 -19.66 4.90
CA ASP A 96 -5.69 -18.74 3.77
C ASP A 96 -5.58 -17.28 4.23
N ALA A 97 -6.19 -16.95 5.38
CA ALA A 97 -6.08 -15.63 5.98
C ALA A 97 -4.64 -15.34 6.48
N GLY A 98 -3.94 -16.35 7.01
CA GLY A 98 -2.52 -16.24 7.36
C GLY A 98 -1.64 -15.93 6.14
N VAL A 99 -1.85 -16.65 5.03
CA VAL A 99 -1.17 -16.38 3.75
C VAL A 99 -1.50 -14.97 3.25
N GLY A 100 -2.77 -14.57 3.30
CA GLY A 100 -3.21 -13.22 2.94
C GLY A 100 -2.52 -12.12 3.75
N ALA A 101 -2.34 -12.33 5.06
CA ALA A 101 -1.65 -11.39 5.94
C ALA A 101 -0.14 -11.29 5.62
N LEU A 102 0.52 -12.41 5.29
CA LEU A 102 1.90 -12.43 4.86
C LEU A 102 2.10 -11.65 3.55
N LEU A 103 1.24 -11.89 2.56
CA LEU A 103 1.28 -11.19 1.27
C LEU A 103 1.00 -9.69 1.45
N GLY A 104 -0.02 -9.34 2.25
CA GLY A 104 -0.32 -7.95 2.57
C GLY A 104 0.86 -7.23 3.24
N ASN A 105 1.52 -7.88 4.19
CA ASN A 105 2.70 -7.30 4.85
C ASN A 105 3.87 -7.11 3.88
N ALA A 106 4.13 -8.09 3.01
CA ALA A 106 5.15 -7.97 1.98
C ALA A 106 4.84 -6.82 1.02
N ALA A 107 3.58 -6.64 0.62
CA ALA A 107 3.14 -5.53 -0.22
C ALA A 107 3.33 -4.17 0.45
N VAL A 108 2.99 -4.02 1.74
CA VAL A 108 3.23 -2.78 2.50
C VAL A 108 4.72 -2.45 2.53
N ASN A 109 5.57 -3.41 2.90
CA ASN A 109 7.00 -3.18 3.02
C ASN A 109 7.66 -2.92 1.64
N GLY A 110 7.24 -3.64 0.60
CA GLY A 110 7.72 -3.40 -0.77
C GLY A 110 7.35 -2.00 -1.27
N ALA A 111 6.09 -1.59 -1.09
CA ALA A 111 5.65 -0.24 -1.44
C ALA A 111 6.35 0.84 -0.61
N PHE A 112 6.67 0.59 0.66
CA PHE A 112 7.45 1.52 1.47
C PHE A 112 8.85 1.78 0.89
N LEU A 113 9.51 0.76 0.35
CA LEU A 113 10.79 0.93 -0.34
C LEU A 113 10.64 1.83 -1.58
N ASN A 114 9.56 1.66 -2.34
CA ASN A 114 9.24 2.51 -3.49
C ASN A 114 8.96 3.97 -3.09
N VAL A 115 8.30 4.21 -1.95
CA VAL A 115 8.16 5.56 -1.40
C VAL A 115 9.54 6.14 -1.08
N LYS A 116 10.37 5.39 -0.35
CA LYS A 116 11.69 5.87 0.11
C LYS A 116 12.64 6.22 -1.02
N ILE A 117 12.61 5.50 -2.15
CA ILE A 117 13.46 5.83 -3.29
C ILE A 117 13.00 7.08 -4.04
N ASN A 118 11.71 7.40 -4.01
CA ASN A 118 11.17 8.60 -4.66
C ASN A 118 11.37 9.87 -3.82
N LEU A 119 11.31 9.77 -2.49
CA LEU A 119 11.38 10.92 -1.57
C LEU A 119 12.60 11.86 -1.81
N PRO A 120 13.84 11.38 -2.06
CA PRO A 120 14.97 12.26 -2.36
C PRO A 120 14.79 13.13 -3.61
N GLY A 121 13.92 12.73 -4.55
CA GLY A 121 13.63 13.47 -5.78
C GLY A 121 12.64 14.62 -5.60
N ILE A 122 12.07 14.79 -4.41
CA ILE A 122 11.08 15.83 -4.08
C ILE A 122 11.78 16.92 -3.28
N VAL A 123 11.70 18.18 -3.68
CA VAL A 123 12.32 19.34 -3.01
C VAL A 123 11.48 19.79 -1.81
N GLU A 124 10.16 19.70 -1.90
CA GLU A 124 9.26 20.15 -0.83
C GLU A 124 9.41 19.32 0.46
N LYS A 125 10.07 19.91 1.48
CA LYS A 125 10.36 19.24 2.75
C LYS A 125 9.11 18.83 3.53
N SER A 126 8.08 19.68 3.57
CA SER A 126 6.80 19.38 4.24
C SER A 126 6.17 18.10 3.70
N PHE A 127 6.08 17.99 2.37
CA PHE A 127 5.57 16.78 1.72
C PHE A 127 6.40 15.55 2.07
N ARG A 128 7.74 15.64 2.01
CA ARG A 128 8.59 14.49 2.36
C ARG A 128 8.40 14.03 3.79
N ASP A 129 8.39 14.97 4.74
CA ASP A 129 8.26 14.68 6.16
C ASP A 129 6.89 14.06 6.48
N GLU A 130 5.82 14.57 5.87
CA GLU A 130 4.45 14.05 6.03
C GLU A 130 4.34 12.62 5.47
N ILE A 131 4.78 12.41 4.24
CA ILE A 131 4.70 11.09 3.59
C ILE A 131 5.57 10.07 4.30
N MET A 132 6.79 10.44 4.71
CA MET A 132 7.66 9.55 5.47
C MET A 132 7.02 9.15 6.80
N LYS A 133 6.49 10.11 7.56
CA LYS A 133 5.81 9.84 8.83
C LYS A 133 4.61 8.90 8.65
N LYS A 134 3.78 9.17 7.64
CA LYS A 134 2.59 8.37 7.33
C LYS A 134 2.97 6.94 6.95
N THR A 135 3.92 6.79 6.04
CA THR A 135 4.30 5.48 5.51
C THR A 135 5.10 4.64 6.51
N ASP A 136 5.91 5.26 7.36
CA ASP A 136 6.57 4.58 8.48
C ASP A 136 5.56 4.02 9.49
N ALA A 137 4.51 4.79 9.81
CA ALA A 137 3.42 4.33 10.66
C ALA A 137 2.67 3.14 10.04
N LEU A 138 2.36 3.19 8.74
CA LEU A 138 1.71 2.09 8.03
C LEU A 138 2.56 0.82 8.01
N ALA A 139 3.86 0.93 7.75
CA ALA A 139 4.79 -0.20 7.78
C ALA A 139 4.91 -0.80 9.18
N THR A 140 4.97 0.04 10.21
CA THR A 140 5.02 -0.38 11.62
C THR A 140 3.73 -1.12 12.01
N GLU A 141 2.57 -0.56 11.69
CA GLU A 141 1.27 -1.19 11.95
C GLU A 141 1.14 -2.53 11.22
N ALA A 142 1.55 -2.61 9.96
CA ALA A 142 1.54 -3.85 9.19
C ALA A 142 2.42 -4.93 9.83
N ASN A 143 3.60 -4.59 10.35
CA ASN A 143 4.50 -5.56 10.97
C ASN A 143 3.95 -6.11 12.29
N ILE A 144 3.32 -5.25 13.10
CA ILE A 144 2.62 -5.65 14.32
C ILE A 144 1.43 -6.55 13.97
N LEU A 145 0.57 -6.10 13.05
CA LEU A 145 -0.64 -6.81 12.67
C LEU A 145 -0.34 -8.18 12.05
N ARG A 146 0.73 -8.30 11.25
CA ARG A 146 1.19 -9.59 10.71
C ARG A 146 1.46 -10.58 11.85
N ARG A 147 2.20 -10.15 12.88
CA ARG A 147 2.53 -11.02 14.02
C ARG A 147 1.27 -11.47 14.75
N GLU A 148 0.38 -10.52 15.07
CA GLU A 148 -0.90 -10.84 15.73
C GLU A 148 -1.73 -11.86 14.94
N ILE A 149 -1.82 -11.70 13.62
CA ILE A 149 -2.59 -12.62 12.78
C ILE A 149 -1.95 -14.01 12.77
N LEU A 150 -0.63 -14.10 12.64
CA LEU A 150 0.05 -15.40 12.61
C LEU A 150 -0.07 -16.13 13.95
N ASP A 151 0.10 -15.42 15.07
CA ASP A 151 -0.09 -15.99 16.41
C ASP A 151 -1.54 -16.54 16.55
N LEU A 152 -2.55 -15.82 16.04
CA LEU A 152 -3.94 -16.30 16.03
C LEU A 152 -4.15 -17.50 15.10
N VAL A 153 -3.50 -17.54 13.94
CA VAL A 153 -3.60 -18.66 13.00
C VAL A 153 -2.99 -19.92 13.60
N GLU A 154 -1.81 -19.83 14.20
CA GLU A 154 -1.15 -20.96 14.88
C GLU A 154 -2.06 -21.56 15.96
N LEU A 155 -2.64 -20.71 16.82
CA LEU A 155 -3.61 -21.14 17.85
C LEU A 155 -4.87 -21.81 17.30
N LYS A 156 -5.24 -21.54 16.04
CA LYS A 156 -6.40 -22.16 15.37
C LYS A 156 -6.02 -23.47 14.68
N LEU A 157 -4.78 -23.60 14.20
CA LEU A 157 -4.28 -24.81 13.54
C LEU A 157 -3.95 -25.94 14.53
N GLU A 158 -3.69 -25.60 15.80
CA GLU A 158 -3.47 -26.58 16.88
C GLU A 158 -4.76 -27.22 17.42
N LYS A 159 -5.94 -26.82 16.92
CA LYS A 159 -7.25 -27.30 17.37
C LYS A 159 -7.92 -28.20 16.35
#